data_AF-A0A0L6Z967-F1
#
_entry.id   AF-A0A0L6Z967-F1
#
_cell.length_a   1.000
_cell.length_b   1.000
_cell.length_c   1.000
_cell.angle_alpha   90.00
_cell.angle_beta   90.00
_cell.angle_gamma   90.00
#
_symmetry.space_group_name_H-M   'P 1'
#
loop_
_entity.id
_entity.type
_entity.pdbx_description
1 polymer ?
#
loop_
_entity_poly.entity_id
_entity_poly.type
_entity_poly.pdbx_seq_one_letter_code
_entity_poly.pdbx_strand_id
1 'polypeptide(L)'
;MRTEATLEEWKALYDVAIRLKDVKPWEELWDMDLITILPKGKKEPCICSVMGRGGECYAIGAYNGINSIHNFFEMVNNHDVPSHQLIRYQNNIMCNFGNRDELTKKELTLIKELGFKFRGKNNWIYFRVFETGYAPYMPDKNQVLEFTGILKNLYMAIKALHTGLEVDFKNGNTLMRRFDEKNNQWINYEMPVFIPKVQYSIPSLEDQLLIKKLKKQHKVNSILELDIAYLNSTINDRNYDKPLIPRLCILVDGRSRMILSQAMVTPEDDDVDIIFGTIINYIFQKGKPKQIVVRDTYILSILIDLCKQIGIDIVQSGKLKGIDEFLESFYEYRIK
;
A
#
# COMPACT_ATOMS: atom_id res chain seq x y z
N MET A 1 6.58 -1.00 21.20
CA MET A 1 7.16 -2.34 21.35
C MET A 1 6.21 -3.35 20.73
N ARG A 2 6.73 -4.11 19.78
CA ARG A 2 6.02 -5.22 19.13
C ARG A 2 5.74 -6.35 20.13
N THR A 3 4.49 -6.82 20.18
CA THR A 3 4.08 -7.96 21.01
C THR A 3 3.75 -9.15 20.11
N GLU A 4 4.38 -10.29 20.31
CA GLU A 4 4.11 -11.49 19.53
C GLU A 4 2.83 -12.19 20.01
N ALA A 5 2.05 -12.75 19.07
CA ALA A 5 0.87 -13.56 19.39
C ALA A 5 1.25 -14.89 20.05
N THR A 6 0.37 -15.41 20.90
CA THR A 6 0.51 -16.76 21.46
C THR A 6 0.26 -17.83 20.39
N LEU A 7 0.68 -19.07 20.64
CA LEU A 7 0.36 -20.20 19.76
C LEU A 7 -1.16 -20.39 19.60
N GLU A 8 -1.97 -20.13 20.63
CA GLU A 8 -3.44 -20.24 20.50
C GLU A 8 -4.03 -19.16 19.60
N GLU A 9 -3.53 -17.92 19.71
CA GLU A 9 -3.95 -16.80 18.87
C GLU A 9 -3.60 -17.07 17.40
N TRP A 10 -2.37 -17.55 17.15
CA TRP A 10 -1.96 -18.00 15.82
C TRP A 10 -2.80 -19.17 15.31
N LYS A 11 -3.06 -20.16 16.16
CA LYS A 11 -3.88 -21.32 15.78
C LYS A 11 -5.26 -20.90 15.32
N ALA A 12 -5.90 -19.97 16.02
CA ALA A 12 -7.21 -19.44 15.64
C ALA A 12 -7.20 -18.76 14.26
N LEU A 13 -6.11 -18.06 13.90
CA LEU A 13 -5.94 -17.47 12.58
C LEU A 13 -5.75 -18.53 11.48
N TYR A 14 -4.88 -19.51 11.72
CA TYR A 14 -4.65 -20.61 10.78
C TYR A 14 -5.92 -21.46 10.56
N ASP A 15 -6.66 -21.77 11.62
CA ASP A 15 -7.88 -22.57 11.53
C ASP A 15 -8.93 -21.91 10.62
N VAL A 16 -9.10 -20.59 10.70
CA VAL A 16 -10.03 -19.88 9.80
C VAL A 16 -9.49 -19.77 8.37
N ALA A 17 -8.18 -19.55 8.19
CA ALA A 17 -7.55 -19.54 6.88
C ALA A 17 -7.68 -20.89 6.16
N ILE A 18 -7.53 -22.01 6.89
CA ILE A 18 -7.75 -23.36 6.37
C ILE A 18 -9.21 -23.53 5.92
N ARG A 19 -10.19 -23.12 6.73
CA ARG A 19 -11.62 -23.20 6.35
C ARG A 19 -11.95 -22.36 5.12
N LEU A 20 -11.34 -21.18 4.98
CA LEU A 20 -11.47 -20.34 3.79
C LEU A 20 -10.86 -21.02 2.56
N LYS A 21 -9.69 -21.64 2.71
CA LYS A 21 -9.06 -22.40 1.64
C LYS A 21 -9.93 -23.59 1.20
N ASP A 22 -10.54 -24.29 2.14
CA ASP A 22 -11.37 -25.47 1.86
C ASP A 22 -12.63 -25.12 1.06
N VAL A 23 -13.19 -23.91 1.24
CA VAL A 23 -14.32 -23.42 0.45
C VAL A 23 -13.92 -22.72 -0.85
N LYS A 24 -12.62 -22.58 -1.12
CA LYS A 24 -12.03 -22.10 -2.39
C LYS A 24 -12.76 -20.90 -3.03
N PRO A 25 -12.88 -19.76 -2.34
CA PRO A 25 -13.70 -18.64 -2.81
C PRO A 25 -13.26 -18.06 -4.17
N TRP A 26 -12.01 -18.25 -4.55
CA TRP A 26 -11.46 -17.86 -5.86
C TRP A 26 -11.99 -18.68 -7.06
N GLU A 27 -12.70 -19.78 -6.84
CA GLU A 27 -13.40 -20.48 -7.93
C GLU A 27 -14.61 -19.66 -8.43
N GLU A 28 -15.19 -18.82 -7.57
CA GLU A 28 -16.39 -18.02 -7.85
C GLU A 28 -16.13 -16.51 -7.92
N LEU A 29 -15.12 -16.00 -7.19
CA LEU A 29 -14.81 -14.58 -7.06
C LEU A 29 -13.56 -14.18 -7.85
N TRP A 30 -13.62 -13.05 -8.53
CA TRP A 30 -12.46 -12.28 -9.00
C TRP A 30 -11.90 -11.39 -7.89
N ASP A 31 -10.67 -10.90 -8.08
CA ASP A 31 -9.98 -10.00 -7.16
C ASP A 31 -10.71 -8.66 -6.93
N MET A 32 -11.53 -8.25 -7.89
CA MET A 32 -12.41 -7.08 -7.80
C MET A 32 -13.85 -7.40 -7.34
N ASP A 33 -14.19 -8.67 -7.07
CA ASP A 33 -15.46 -9.05 -6.45
C ASP A 33 -15.35 -8.85 -4.93
N LEU A 34 -15.41 -7.58 -4.50
CA LEU A 34 -15.05 -7.15 -3.15
C LEU A 34 -16.09 -7.55 -2.10
N ILE A 35 -15.62 -7.99 -0.93
CA ILE A 35 -16.46 -8.25 0.25
C ILE A 35 -16.16 -7.20 1.31
N THR A 36 -17.16 -6.41 1.70
CA THR A 36 -17.02 -5.37 2.71
C THR A 36 -17.49 -5.88 4.07
N ILE A 37 -16.63 -5.75 5.08
CA ILE A 37 -16.92 -6.14 6.45
C ILE A 37 -16.86 -4.90 7.32
N LEU A 38 -17.91 -4.61 8.08
CA LEU A 38 -17.87 -3.64 9.18
C LEU A 38 -17.80 -4.43 10.50
N PRO A 39 -16.61 -4.55 11.13
CA PRO A 39 -16.47 -5.30 12.37
C PRO A 39 -17.31 -4.67 13.49
N LYS A 40 -17.82 -5.52 14.40
CA LYS A 40 -18.61 -5.04 15.55
C LYS A 40 -17.80 -4.03 16.38
N GLY A 41 -18.41 -2.90 16.70
CA GLY A 41 -17.79 -1.82 17.48
C GLY A 41 -16.75 -0.97 16.74
N LYS A 42 -16.50 -1.22 15.45
CA LYS A 42 -15.63 -0.37 14.61
C LYS A 42 -16.49 0.62 13.82
N LYS A 43 -15.93 1.81 13.58
CA LYS A 43 -16.55 2.85 12.75
C LYS A 43 -16.22 2.71 11.27
N GLU A 44 -15.03 2.18 10.98
CA GLU A 44 -14.53 2.06 9.62
C GLU A 44 -14.65 0.62 9.12
N PRO A 45 -15.00 0.43 7.84
CA PRO A 45 -15.07 -0.89 7.23
C PRO A 45 -13.67 -1.43 6.88
N CYS A 46 -13.63 -2.72 6.60
CA CYS A 46 -12.55 -3.41 5.94
C CYS A 46 -13.06 -3.99 4.62
N ILE A 47 -12.32 -3.81 3.53
CA ILE A 47 -12.59 -4.50 2.27
C ILE A 47 -11.68 -5.72 2.16
N CYS A 48 -12.25 -6.85 1.77
CA CYS A 48 -11.54 -8.08 1.45
C CYS A 48 -11.56 -8.30 -0.07
N SER A 49 -10.38 -8.53 -0.64
CA SER A 49 -10.18 -8.96 -2.03
C SER A 49 -9.71 -10.42 -2.04
N VAL A 50 -10.37 -11.26 -2.85
CA VAL A 50 -10.06 -12.69 -2.99
C VAL A 50 -9.34 -12.92 -4.32
N MET A 51 -8.08 -13.31 -4.27
CA MET A 51 -7.21 -13.56 -5.41
C MET A 51 -7.08 -15.08 -5.65
N GLY A 52 -6.94 -15.48 -6.91
CA GLY A 52 -6.71 -16.88 -7.28
C GLY A 52 -7.40 -17.33 -8.56
N ARG A 53 -8.43 -16.60 -9.01
CA ARG A 53 -9.21 -16.99 -10.20
C ARG A 53 -8.39 -16.98 -11.49
N GLY A 54 -7.41 -16.10 -11.58
CA GLY A 54 -6.44 -16.06 -12.68
C GLY A 54 -5.35 -17.14 -12.61
N GLY A 55 -5.25 -17.91 -11.52
CA GLY A 55 -4.33 -19.06 -11.39
C GLY A 55 -2.88 -18.74 -11.00
N GLU A 56 -2.48 -17.46 -11.01
CA GLU A 56 -1.09 -17.06 -10.73
C GLU A 56 -0.77 -16.90 -9.24
N CYS A 57 -1.67 -16.26 -8.48
CA CYS A 57 -1.50 -15.97 -7.07
C CYS A 57 -2.80 -16.26 -6.31
N TYR A 58 -2.73 -17.07 -5.25
CA TYR A 58 -3.86 -17.38 -4.38
C TYR A 58 -3.67 -16.66 -3.05
N ALA A 59 -4.50 -15.66 -2.78
CA ALA A 59 -4.40 -14.88 -1.57
C ALA A 59 -5.74 -14.21 -1.20
N ILE A 60 -5.84 -13.78 0.05
CA ILE A 60 -6.91 -12.91 0.53
C ILE A 60 -6.26 -11.68 1.13
N GLY A 61 -6.51 -10.52 0.54
CA GLY A 61 -6.07 -9.23 1.07
C GLY A 61 -7.17 -8.54 1.86
N ALA A 62 -6.88 -8.07 3.08
CA ALA A 62 -7.78 -7.26 3.88
C ALA A 62 -7.24 -5.85 4.08
N TYR A 63 -7.99 -4.88 3.57
CA TYR A 63 -7.69 -3.44 3.59
C TYR A 63 -8.54 -2.80 4.68
N ASN A 64 -7.96 -2.60 5.86
CA ASN A 64 -8.68 -2.15 7.05
C ASN A 64 -8.69 -0.61 7.13
N GLY A 65 -9.86 -0.01 7.23
CA GLY A 65 -10.03 1.42 7.39
C GLY A 65 -10.02 2.23 6.10
N ILE A 66 -10.42 3.50 6.21
CA ILE A 66 -10.66 4.40 5.07
C ILE A 66 -9.41 4.60 4.21
N ASN A 67 -8.26 4.81 4.84
CA ASN A 67 -7.01 5.06 4.12
C ASN A 67 -6.54 3.82 3.33
N SER A 68 -6.63 2.63 3.93
CA SER A 68 -6.24 1.39 3.27
C SER A 68 -7.15 1.07 2.09
N ILE A 69 -8.45 1.36 2.21
CA ILE A 69 -9.42 1.20 1.12
C ILE A 69 -9.14 2.21 0.00
N HIS A 70 -8.89 3.48 0.33
CA HIS A 70 -8.49 4.48 -0.66
C HIS A 70 -7.26 4.01 -1.44
N ASN A 71 -6.21 3.58 -0.71
CA ASN A 71 -4.97 3.14 -1.33
C ASN A 71 -5.15 1.87 -2.19
N PHE A 72 -6.08 0.96 -1.83
CA PHE A 72 -6.44 -0.16 -2.69
C PHE A 72 -6.92 0.33 -4.07
N PHE A 73 -7.81 1.32 -4.10
CA PHE A 73 -8.30 1.88 -5.36
C PHE A 73 -7.24 2.70 -6.09
N GLU A 74 -6.34 3.38 -5.39
CA GLU A 74 -5.16 3.99 -6.03
C GLU A 74 -4.30 2.92 -6.70
N MET A 75 -4.03 1.80 -6.02
CA MET A 75 -3.24 0.71 -6.59
C MET A 75 -3.89 0.08 -7.83
N VAL A 76 -5.21 -0.16 -7.80
CA VAL A 76 -5.95 -0.79 -8.90
C VAL A 76 -6.12 0.16 -10.09
N ASN A 77 -6.34 1.45 -9.86
CA ASN A 77 -6.64 2.39 -10.94
C ASN A 77 -5.39 3.01 -11.58
N ASN A 78 -4.23 3.01 -10.90
CA ASN A 78 -2.99 3.60 -11.41
C ASN A 78 -2.23 2.63 -12.32
N HIS A 79 -2.63 2.56 -13.59
CA HIS A 79 -1.98 1.72 -14.61
C HIS A 79 -0.68 2.32 -15.17
N ASP A 80 -0.48 3.62 -14.99
CA ASP A 80 0.72 4.31 -15.51
C ASP A 80 1.90 4.25 -14.55
N VAL A 81 1.67 4.07 -13.25
CA VAL A 81 2.74 3.95 -12.25
C VAL A 81 3.47 2.62 -12.45
N PRO A 82 4.82 2.60 -12.52
CA PRO A 82 5.57 1.35 -12.60
C PRO A 82 5.19 0.39 -11.47
N SER A 83 5.05 -0.91 -11.77
CA SER A 83 4.56 -1.91 -10.81
C SER A 83 5.34 -1.94 -9.50
N HIS A 84 6.67 -1.76 -9.57
CA HIS A 84 7.54 -1.73 -8.40
C HIS A 84 7.34 -0.48 -7.51
N GLN A 85 6.68 0.57 -8.01
CA GLN A 85 6.30 1.75 -7.24
C GLN A 85 4.91 1.66 -6.61
N LEU A 86 4.05 0.74 -7.06
CA LEU A 86 2.70 0.54 -6.51
C LEU A 86 2.70 0.11 -5.04
N ILE A 87 3.82 -0.43 -4.55
CA ILE A 87 4.03 -0.79 -3.13
C ILE A 87 3.76 0.38 -2.18
N ARG A 88 3.88 1.63 -2.64
CA ARG A 88 3.58 2.84 -1.84
C ARG A 88 2.12 2.89 -1.37
N TYR A 89 1.21 2.31 -2.14
CA TYR A 89 -0.21 2.22 -1.82
C TYR A 89 -0.56 0.96 -1.04
N GLN A 90 0.35 -0.02 -0.96
CA GLN A 90 0.02 -1.29 -0.35
C GLN A 90 0.04 -1.19 1.18
N ASN A 91 -1.15 -1.11 1.77
CA ASN A 91 -1.36 -1.07 3.21
C ASN A 91 -2.48 -2.04 3.61
N ASN A 92 -2.13 -3.31 3.84
CA ASN A 92 -3.08 -4.39 4.06
C ASN A 92 -2.45 -5.58 4.78
N ILE A 93 -3.29 -6.51 5.23
CA ILE A 93 -2.85 -7.83 5.69
C ILE A 93 -3.27 -8.87 4.65
N MET A 94 -2.31 -9.67 4.20
CA MET A 94 -2.54 -10.76 3.25
C MET A 94 -2.46 -12.12 3.93
N CYS A 95 -3.44 -12.97 3.66
CA CYS A 95 -3.38 -14.42 3.84
C CYS A 95 -3.02 -15.05 2.50
N ASN A 96 -1.83 -15.61 2.38
CA ASN A 96 -1.33 -16.20 1.14
C ASN A 96 -1.47 -17.72 1.17
N PHE A 97 -1.75 -18.32 0.01
CA PHE A 97 -1.79 -19.75 -0.23
C PHE A 97 -0.74 -20.10 -1.28
N GLY A 98 0.52 -20.22 -0.85
CA GLY A 98 1.67 -20.34 -1.72
C GLY A 98 2.44 -21.65 -1.56
N ASN A 99 3.70 -21.59 -1.95
CA ASN A 99 4.67 -22.67 -1.96
C ASN A 99 5.59 -22.58 -0.74
N ARG A 100 6.24 -23.71 -0.41
CA ARG A 100 7.05 -23.84 0.80
C ARG A 100 8.23 -22.87 0.83
N ASP A 101 8.83 -22.61 -0.32
CA ASP A 101 10.01 -21.78 -0.53
C ASP A 101 9.73 -20.27 -0.39
N GLU A 102 8.47 -19.86 -0.37
CA GLU A 102 8.05 -18.47 -0.11
C GLU A 102 8.00 -18.12 1.39
N LEU A 103 8.10 -19.14 2.26
CA LEU A 103 8.03 -18.98 3.71
C LEU A 103 9.42 -18.77 4.32
N THR A 104 9.48 -17.88 5.31
CA THR A 104 10.67 -17.69 6.14
C THR A 104 10.86 -18.87 7.10
N LYS A 105 12.07 -19.03 7.65
CA LYS A 105 12.35 -20.04 8.68
C LYS A 105 11.44 -19.88 9.91
N LYS A 106 11.15 -18.64 10.33
CA LYS A 106 10.27 -18.34 11.47
C LYS A 106 8.86 -18.88 11.24
N GLU A 107 8.32 -18.70 10.04
CA GLU A 107 6.98 -19.18 9.67
C GLU A 107 6.91 -20.70 9.57
N LEU A 108 7.94 -21.33 8.99
CA LEU A 108 8.03 -22.79 8.93
C LEU A 108 8.06 -23.40 10.34
N THR A 109 8.77 -22.78 11.27
CA THR A 109 8.80 -23.20 12.69
C THR A 109 7.44 -23.02 13.34
N LEU A 110 6.79 -21.86 13.17
CA LEU A 110 5.45 -21.59 13.71
C LEU A 110 4.43 -22.64 13.23
N ILE A 111 4.38 -22.93 11.93
CA ILE A 111 3.47 -23.94 11.36
C ILE A 111 3.70 -25.32 12.00
N LYS A 112 4.97 -25.68 12.21
CA LYS A 112 5.34 -26.95 12.85
C LYS A 112 4.88 -27.00 14.31
N GLU A 113 5.09 -25.93 15.08
CA GLU A 113 4.68 -25.82 16.49
C GLU A 113 3.16 -25.89 16.65
N LEU A 114 2.42 -25.31 15.71
CA LEU A 114 0.95 -25.40 15.66
C LEU A 114 0.44 -26.80 15.29
N GLY A 115 1.31 -27.70 14.83
CA GLY A 115 0.98 -29.08 14.46
C GLY A 115 0.37 -29.24 13.06
N PHE A 116 0.37 -28.18 12.23
CA PHE A 116 -0.16 -28.24 10.87
C PHE A 116 0.81 -28.91 9.91
N LYS A 117 0.26 -29.59 8.88
CA LYS A 117 1.03 -30.26 7.83
C LYS A 117 0.50 -29.83 6.47
N PHE A 118 1.27 -29.02 5.75
CA PHE A 118 0.97 -28.62 4.37
C PHE A 118 1.85 -29.39 3.38
N ARG A 119 1.29 -29.74 2.22
CA ARG A 119 1.99 -30.46 1.14
C ARG A 119 1.48 -29.99 -0.22
N GLY A 120 2.34 -30.02 -1.24
CA GLY A 120 1.98 -29.62 -2.59
C GLY A 120 2.10 -28.11 -2.84
N LYS A 121 1.91 -27.72 -4.10
CA LYS A 121 1.95 -26.33 -4.55
C LYS A 121 0.73 -25.55 -4.03
N ASN A 122 0.90 -24.25 -3.77
CA ASN A 122 -0.17 -23.33 -3.34
C ASN A 122 -0.96 -23.78 -2.10
N ASN A 123 -0.34 -24.61 -1.26
CA ASN A 123 -0.99 -25.22 -0.11
C ASN A 123 -0.45 -24.69 1.23
N TRP A 124 0.66 -23.94 1.22
CA TRP A 124 1.27 -23.37 2.41
C TRP A 124 0.62 -22.05 2.74
N ILE A 125 0.09 -21.94 3.96
CA ILE A 125 -0.56 -20.73 4.45
C ILE A 125 0.47 -19.88 5.17
N TYR A 126 0.55 -18.60 4.82
CA TYR A 126 1.39 -17.63 5.52
C TYR A 126 0.81 -16.22 5.43
N PHE A 127 1.27 -15.35 6.32
CA PHE A 127 0.66 -14.03 6.53
C PHE A 127 1.69 -12.93 6.35
N ARG A 128 1.30 -11.87 5.64
CA ARG A 128 2.14 -10.70 5.37
C ARG A 128 1.36 -9.44 5.72
N VAL A 129 1.95 -8.60 6.54
CA VAL A 129 1.51 -7.22 6.74
C VAL A 129 2.30 -6.36 5.77
N PHE A 130 1.59 -5.54 5.02
CA PHE A 130 2.12 -4.45 4.23
C PHE A 130 1.77 -3.15 4.95
N GLU A 131 2.80 -2.37 5.22
CA GLU A 131 2.70 -1.05 5.84
C GLU A 131 3.61 -0.11 5.05
N THR A 132 3.08 1.05 4.65
CA THR A 132 3.82 2.04 3.87
C THR A 132 5.16 2.36 4.52
N GLY A 133 6.26 2.27 3.76
CA GLY A 133 7.63 2.50 4.24
C GLY A 133 8.35 1.24 4.78
N TYR A 134 7.64 0.14 5.02
CA TYR A 134 8.21 -1.09 5.56
C TYR A 134 8.13 -2.24 4.56
N ALA A 135 9.13 -3.12 4.60
CA ALA A 135 9.10 -4.34 3.80
C ALA A 135 8.11 -5.32 4.42
N PRO A 136 7.48 -6.22 3.64
CA PRO A 136 6.44 -7.10 4.17
C PRO A 136 6.93 -7.94 5.35
N TYR A 137 6.15 -8.01 6.42
CA TYR A 137 6.55 -8.69 7.66
C TYR A 137 5.42 -9.54 8.26
N MET A 138 5.75 -10.42 9.21
CA MET A 138 4.73 -11.23 9.91
C MET A 138 3.87 -10.38 10.86
N PRO A 139 2.55 -10.60 10.95
CA PRO A 139 1.71 -9.83 11.87
C PRO A 139 2.10 -10.01 13.33
N ASP A 140 1.93 -8.94 14.11
CA ASP A 140 2.01 -8.96 15.56
C ASP A 140 0.72 -9.49 16.20
N LYS A 141 0.66 -9.52 17.54
CA LYS A 141 -0.51 -9.99 18.28
C LYS A 141 -1.82 -9.27 17.89
N ASN A 142 -1.81 -7.94 17.84
CA ASN A 142 -3.01 -7.17 17.56
C ASN A 142 -3.49 -7.42 16.13
N GLN A 143 -2.55 -7.49 15.19
CA GLN A 143 -2.81 -7.78 13.79
C GLN A 143 -3.34 -9.20 13.59
N VAL A 144 -2.79 -10.20 14.30
CA VAL A 144 -3.31 -11.58 14.30
C VAL A 144 -4.75 -11.61 14.79
N LEU A 145 -5.06 -10.95 15.92
CA LEU A 145 -6.41 -10.94 16.49
C LEU A 145 -7.42 -10.22 15.57
N GLU A 146 -7.06 -9.05 15.06
CA GLU A 146 -7.93 -8.28 14.16
C GLU A 146 -8.17 -9.04 12.85
N PHE A 147 -7.12 -9.56 12.23
CA PHE A 147 -7.24 -10.30 10.98
C PHE A 147 -8.00 -11.61 11.15
N THR A 148 -7.87 -12.30 12.29
CA THR A 148 -8.69 -13.46 12.62
C THR A 148 -10.18 -13.10 12.64
N GLY A 149 -10.54 -11.96 13.24
CA GLY A 149 -11.92 -11.48 13.28
C GLY A 149 -12.46 -11.14 11.89
N ILE A 150 -11.63 -10.54 11.04
CA ILE A 150 -11.97 -10.24 9.64
C ILE A 150 -12.18 -11.53 8.85
N LEU A 151 -11.23 -12.48 8.88
CA LEU A 151 -11.34 -13.74 8.15
C LEU A 151 -12.54 -14.59 8.60
N LYS A 152 -12.89 -14.57 9.89
CA LYS A 152 -14.10 -15.24 10.39
C LYS A 152 -15.37 -14.65 9.78
N ASN A 153 -15.43 -13.33 9.65
CA ASN A 153 -16.56 -12.66 9.01
C ASN A 153 -16.57 -12.87 7.49
N LEU A 154 -15.40 -12.86 6.85
CA LEU A 154 -15.26 -13.18 5.43
C LEU A 154 -15.77 -14.60 5.13
N TYR A 155 -15.39 -15.58 5.94
CA TYR A 155 -15.87 -16.96 5.81
C TYR A 155 -17.41 -17.04 5.88
N MET A 156 -18.03 -16.29 6.79
CA MET A 156 -19.49 -16.23 6.89
C MET A 156 -20.16 -15.50 5.72
N ALA A 157 -19.50 -14.49 5.15
CA ALA A 157 -19.97 -13.81 3.95
C ALA A 157 -19.91 -14.71 2.71
N ILE A 158 -18.79 -15.42 2.50
CA ILE A 158 -18.64 -16.42 1.43
C ILE A 158 -19.68 -17.53 1.57
N LYS A 159 -19.92 -18.02 2.80
CA LYS A 159 -21.01 -18.97 3.04
C LYS A 159 -22.37 -18.44 2.61
N ALA A 160 -22.65 -17.15 2.84
CA ALA A 160 -23.91 -16.57 2.41
C ALA A 160 -24.08 -16.58 0.88
N LEU A 161 -23.00 -16.27 0.14
CA LEU A 161 -22.96 -16.40 -1.33
C LEU A 161 -23.27 -17.83 -1.76
N HIS A 162 -22.58 -18.82 -1.18
CA HIS A 162 -22.81 -20.24 -1.51
C HIS A 162 -24.22 -20.73 -1.13
N THR A 163 -24.92 -20.06 -0.21
CA THR A 163 -26.31 -20.37 0.16
C THR A 163 -27.36 -19.56 -0.61
N GLY A 164 -26.96 -18.81 -1.64
CA GLY A 164 -27.88 -18.14 -2.57
C GLY A 164 -28.01 -16.62 -2.41
N LEU A 165 -27.16 -15.97 -1.61
CA LEU A 165 -27.08 -14.50 -1.65
C LEU A 165 -26.42 -14.08 -2.97
N GLU A 166 -27.14 -13.33 -3.79
CA GLU A 166 -26.61 -12.77 -5.04
C GLU A 166 -26.12 -11.34 -4.83
N VAL A 167 -25.04 -10.97 -5.53
CA VAL A 167 -24.46 -9.62 -5.55
C VAL A 167 -24.03 -9.30 -6.97
N ASP A 168 -24.41 -8.14 -7.47
CA ASP A 168 -24.04 -7.64 -8.79
C ASP A 168 -22.66 -6.97 -8.78
N PHE A 169 -21.62 -7.78 -8.58
CA PHE A 169 -20.23 -7.31 -8.57
C PHE A 169 -19.85 -6.57 -9.86
N LYS A 170 -20.43 -6.95 -11.00
CA LYS A 170 -20.15 -6.35 -12.31
C LYS A 170 -20.51 -4.87 -12.39
N ASN A 171 -21.54 -4.44 -11.66
CA ASN A 171 -21.96 -3.05 -11.59
C ASN A 171 -21.40 -2.31 -10.36
N GLY A 172 -20.32 -2.82 -9.78
CA GLY A 172 -19.60 -2.16 -8.69
C GLY A 172 -20.26 -2.30 -7.32
N ASN A 173 -21.07 -3.35 -7.12
CA ASN A 173 -21.61 -3.68 -5.80
C ASN A 173 -20.68 -4.62 -5.02
N THR A 174 -20.89 -4.68 -3.71
CA THR A 174 -20.17 -5.51 -2.75
C THR A 174 -21.17 -6.24 -1.86
N LEU A 175 -20.78 -7.41 -1.38
CA LEU A 175 -21.43 -8.00 -0.22
C LEU A 175 -20.98 -7.22 1.02
N MET A 176 -21.91 -6.52 1.67
CA MET A 176 -21.69 -5.90 2.97
C MET A 176 -22.11 -6.84 4.09
N ARG A 177 -21.17 -7.14 4.98
CA ARG A 177 -21.40 -7.86 6.24
C ARG A 177 -21.18 -6.93 7.42
N ARG A 178 -22.22 -6.73 8.24
CA ARG A 178 -22.12 -5.92 9.47
C ARG A 178 -22.92 -6.50 10.62
N PHE A 179 -22.54 -6.09 11.83
CA PHE A 179 -23.35 -6.39 13.01
C PHE A 179 -24.51 -5.40 13.11
N ASP A 180 -25.73 -5.91 13.20
CA ASP A 180 -26.92 -5.14 13.45
C ASP A 180 -27.20 -5.09 14.95
N GLU A 181 -26.81 -3.99 15.60
CA GLU A 181 -26.99 -3.78 17.04
C GLU A 181 -28.47 -3.79 17.45
N LYS A 182 -29.41 -3.44 16.56
CA LYS A 182 -30.85 -3.42 16.89
C LYS A 182 -31.39 -4.82 17.09
N ASN A 183 -30.98 -5.76 16.23
CA ASN A 183 -31.45 -7.14 16.24
C ASN A 183 -30.44 -8.12 16.84
N ASN A 184 -29.30 -7.62 17.33
CA ASN A 184 -28.19 -8.37 17.93
C ASN A 184 -27.72 -9.56 17.05
N GLN A 185 -27.64 -9.34 15.73
CA GLN A 185 -27.28 -10.38 14.76
C GLN A 185 -26.37 -9.84 13.66
N TRP A 186 -25.63 -10.74 13.01
CA TRP A 186 -24.89 -10.40 11.79
C TRP A 186 -25.82 -10.47 10.58
N ILE A 187 -25.76 -9.46 9.73
CA ILE A 187 -26.51 -9.41 8.47
C ILE A 187 -25.56 -9.32 7.28
N ASN A 188 -26.01 -9.86 6.16
CA ASN A 188 -25.36 -9.72 4.85
C ASN A 188 -26.36 -9.10 3.88
N TYR A 189 -25.94 -8.13 3.08
CA TYR A 189 -26.76 -7.53 2.03
C TYR A 189 -25.85 -6.91 0.96
N GLU A 190 -26.41 -6.71 -0.23
CA GLU A 190 -25.75 -6.00 -1.33
C GLU A 190 -25.78 -4.48 -1.13
N MET A 191 -24.69 -3.80 -1.47
CA MET A 191 -24.67 -2.34 -1.64
C MET A 191 -23.56 -1.92 -2.61
N PRO A 192 -23.59 -0.69 -3.14
CA PRO A 192 -22.46 -0.15 -3.90
C PRO A 192 -21.17 -0.16 -3.08
N VAL A 193 -20.05 -0.50 -3.73
CA VAL A 193 -18.72 -0.42 -3.14
C VAL A 193 -18.45 1.02 -2.69
N PHE A 194 -18.04 1.18 -1.44
CA PHE A 194 -17.64 2.48 -0.93
C PHE A 194 -16.19 2.80 -1.32
N ILE A 195 -16.00 3.80 -2.18
CA ILE A 195 -14.69 4.30 -2.61
C ILE A 195 -14.43 5.64 -1.88
N PRO A 196 -13.66 5.64 -0.78
CA PRO A 196 -13.34 6.87 -0.07
C PRO A 196 -12.41 7.76 -0.88
N LYS A 197 -12.64 9.07 -0.79
CA LYS A 197 -11.70 10.08 -1.26
C LYS A 197 -10.93 10.61 -0.06
N VAL A 198 -9.63 10.33 -0.01
CA VAL A 198 -8.74 10.90 0.99
C VAL A 198 -8.25 12.26 0.50
N GLN A 199 -8.25 13.25 1.39
CA GLN A 199 -7.66 14.55 1.13
C GLN A 199 -6.29 14.61 1.81
N TYR A 200 -5.26 14.91 1.04
CA TYR A 200 -3.94 15.15 1.58
C TYR A 200 -3.85 16.59 2.10
N SER A 201 -3.16 16.74 3.23
CA SER A 201 -2.79 18.06 3.75
C SER A 201 -1.93 18.79 2.72
N ILE A 202 -2.21 20.08 2.53
CA ILE A 202 -1.41 20.96 1.68
C ILE A 202 -0.54 21.82 2.60
N PRO A 203 0.75 21.50 2.78
CA PRO A 203 1.65 22.31 3.58
C PRO A 203 1.88 23.67 2.91
N SER A 204 2.05 24.70 3.73
CA SER A 204 2.36 26.06 3.28
C SER A 204 3.74 26.44 3.80
N LEU A 205 4.58 27.01 2.92
CA LEU A 205 5.82 27.64 3.35
C LEU A 205 5.50 29.01 3.94
N GLU A 206 5.64 29.20 5.25
CA GLU A 206 5.24 30.45 5.91
C GLU A 206 6.30 31.55 5.87
N ASP A 207 7.58 31.19 5.65
CA ASP A 207 8.69 32.15 5.61
C ASP A 207 8.59 33.10 4.39
N GLN A 208 8.00 34.27 4.63
CA GLN A 208 7.80 35.31 3.63
C GLN A 208 9.10 35.87 3.06
N LEU A 209 10.20 35.87 3.83
CA LEU A 209 11.51 36.32 3.35
C LEU A 209 12.08 35.31 2.35
N LEU A 210 11.98 34.02 2.68
CA LEU A 210 12.37 32.93 1.80
C LEU A 210 11.55 32.93 0.51
N ILE A 211 10.23 33.05 0.59
CA ILE A 211 9.35 33.16 -0.60
C ILE A 211 9.77 34.34 -1.49
N LYS A 212 10.04 35.51 -0.91
CA LYS A 212 10.52 36.68 -1.66
C LYS A 212 11.86 36.40 -2.35
N LYS A 213 12.78 35.70 -1.70
CA LYS A 213 14.07 35.29 -2.28
C LYS A 213 13.89 34.30 -3.43
N LEU A 214 13.00 33.32 -3.29
CA LEU A 214 12.66 32.34 -4.33
C LEU A 214 12.01 33.01 -5.53
N LYS A 215 11.04 33.91 -5.30
CA LYS A 215 10.37 34.68 -6.36
C LYS A 215 11.33 35.47 -7.23
N LYS A 216 12.39 36.04 -6.63
CA LYS A 216 13.42 36.85 -7.30
C LYS A 216 14.42 36.04 -8.12
N GLN A 217 14.49 34.72 -7.96
CA GLN A 217 15.37 33.91 -8.78
C GLN A 217 14.97 34.00 -10.26
N HIS A 218 15.98 33.95 -11.13
CA HIS A 218 15.76 33.94 -12.57
C HIS A 218 15.06 32.64 -12.99
N LYS A 219 14.29 32.69 -14.08
CA LYS A 219 13.68 31.49 -14.66
C LYS A 219 14.70 30.75 -15.51
N VAL A 220 14.67 29.43 -15.46
CA VAL A 220 15.44 28.55 -16.34
C VAL A 220 14.51 27.63 -17.13
N ASN A 221 14.93 27.28 -18.34
CA ASN A 221 14.16 26.44 -19.25
C ASN A 221 14.36 24.94 -18.92
N SER A 222 14.16 24.55 -17.67
CA SER A 222 14.20 23.16 -17.20
C SER A 222 12.81 22.63 -16.89
N ILE A 223 12.65 21.31 -17.04
CA ILE A 223 11.49 20.55 -16.59
C ILE A 223 12.06 19.52 -15.62
N LEU A 224 11.58 19.51 -14.38
CA LEU A 224 12.07 18.61 -13.35
C LEU A 224 11.11 17.45 -13.16
N GLU A 225 11.65 16.27 -12.88
CA GLU A 225 10.91 15.15 -12.31
C GLU A 225 11.31 15.03 -10.84
N LEU A 226 10.33 14.88 -9.94
CA LEU A 226 10.56 14.69 -8.52
C LEU A 226 9.66 13.58 -7.97
N ASP A 227 10.24 12.68 -7.19
CA ASP A 227 9.50 11.65 -6.45
C ASP A 227 10.28 11.19 -5.21
N ILE A 228 9.55 10.63 -4.24
CA ILE A 228 10.11 9.74 -3.23
C ILE A 228 9.85 8.31 -3.70
N ALA A 229 10.84 7.74 -4.39
CA ALA A 229 10.76 6.42 -4.99
C ALA A 229 11.08 5.32 -3.98
N TYR A 230 10.34 4.22 -4.07
CA TYR A 230 10.58 3.00 -3.30
C TYR A 230 11.56 2.11 -4.06
N LEU A 231 12.60 1.63 -3.38
CA LEU A 231 13.54 0.66 -3.96
C LEU A 231 13.06 -0.76 -3.71
N ASN A 232 13.19 -1.63 -4.72
CA ASN A 232 12.90 -3.05 -4.58
C ASN A 232 13.98 -3.80 -3.77
N SER A 233 14.07 -3.51 -2.47
CA SER A 233 14.91 -4.23 -1.52
C SER A 233 14.49 -4.06 -0.09
N THR A 234 15.09 -4.85 0.78
CA THR A 234 14.82 -4.88 2.20
C THR A 234 16.08 -4.58 2.99
N ILE A 235 15.98 -3.66 3.96
CA ILE A 235 17.03 -3.39 4.94
C ILE A 235 16.54 -3.87 6.31
N ASN A 236 17.36 -4.69 6.97
CA ASN A 236 17.15 -5.07 8.37
C ASN A 236 18.12 -4.25 9.23
N ASP A 237 17.63 -3.14 9.76
CA ASP A 237 18.39 -2.28 10.67
C ASP A 237 18.03 -2.61 12.13
N ARG A 238 19.03 -2.67 13.00
CA ARG A 238 18.86 -3.05 14.41
C ARG A 238 18.09 -2.00 15.22
N ASN A 239 17.99 -0.77 14.73
CA ASN A 239 17.25 0.31 15.36
C ASN A 239 15.73 0.22 15.10
N TYR A 240 15.29 -0.68 14.21
CA TYR A 240 13.89 -0.80 13.81
C TYR A 240 13.34 -2.20 14.12
N ASP A 241 12.11 -2.24 14.66
CA ASP A 241 11.38 -3.48 14.94
C ASP A 241 10.85 -4.17 13.66
N LYS A 242 10.91 -3.47 12.52
CA LYS A 242 10.34 -3.87 11.23
C LYS A 242 11.39 -3.71 10.13
N PRO A 243 11.42 -4.61 9.13
CA PRO A 243 12.29 -4.44 7.99
C PRO A 243 11.85 -3.24 7.15
N LEU A 244 12.80 -2.46 6.64
CA LEU A 244 12.53 -1.23 5.89
C LEU A 244 12.52 -1.47 4.39
N ILE A 245 11.66 -0.76 3.67
CA ILE A 245 11.84 -0.52 2.23
C ILE A 245 12.63 0.77 2.08
N PRO A 246 13.82 0.76 1.45
CA PRO A 246 14.55 1.98 1.21
C PRO A 246 13.76 2.92 0.31
N ARG A 247 13.70 4.20 0.70
CA ARG A 247 13.11 5.27 -0.08
C ARG A 247 14.20 6.25 -0.53
N LEU A 248 14.11 6.75 -1.75
CA LEU A 248 14.98 7.81 -2.28
C LEU A 248 14.13 8.99 -2.73
N CYS A 249 14.41 10.18 -2.20
CA CYS A 249 13.98 11.42 -2.83
C CYS A 249 14.91 11.70 -4.01
N ILE A 250 14.38 11.74 -5.23
CA ILE A 250 15.17 11.86 -6.46
C ILE A 250 14.65 13.07 -7.25
N LEU A 251 15.57 13.95 -7.64
CA LEU A 251 15.32 15.06 -8.55
C LEU A 251 16.08 14.83 -9.85
N VAL A 252 15.38 14.80 -10.98
CA VAL A 252 15.96 14.58 -12.31
C VAL A 252 15.61 15.75 -13.23
N ASP A 253 16.56 16.13 -14.09
CA ASP A 253 16.24 16.99 -15.23
C ASP A 253 15.54 16.16 -16.31
N GLY A 254 14.26 16.39 -16.54
CA GLY A 254 13.42 15.58 -17.44
C GLY A 254 13.81 15.66 -18.93
N ARG A 255 14.71 16.56 -19.33
CA ARG A 255 15.19 16.64 -20.72
C ARG A 255 16.46 15.83 -20.94
N SER A 256 17.47 16.06 -20.11
CA SER A 256 18.77 15.40 -20.18
C SER A 256 18.80 14.05 -19.45
N ARG A 257 17.80 13.81 -18.59
CA ARG A 257 17.70 12.65 -17.68
C ARG A 257 18.84 12.57 -16.66
N MET A 258 19.54 13.68 -16.45
CA MET A 258 20.58 13.77 -15.44
C MET A 258 19.97 13.85 -14.04
N ILE A 259 20.49 13.03 -13.12
CA ILE A 259 20.17 13.12 -11.70
C ILE A 259 20.78 14.41 -11.16
N LEU A 260 19.94 15.29 -10.64
CA LEU A 260 20.32 16.57 -10.07
C LEU A 260 20.50 16.48 -8.56
N SER A 261 19.72 15.63 -7.90
CA SER A 261 19.80 15.35 -6.47
C SER A 261 19.26 13.96 -6.17
N GLN A 262 19.83 13.30 -5.16
CA GLN A 262 19.28 12.10 -4.57
C GLN A 262 19.56 12.09 -3.06
N ALA A 263 18.58 11.70 -2.25
CA ALA A 263 18.73 11.53 -0.82
C ALA A 263 17.96 10.30 -0.33
N MET A 264 18.58 9.53 0.56
CA MET A 264 17.88 8.46 1.29
C MET A 264 16.85 9.09 2.22
N VAL A 265 15.69 8.42 2.32
CA VAL A 265 14.59 8.84 3.19
C VAL A 265 14.28 7.70 4.16
N THR A 266 14.40 7.97 5.46
CA THR A 266 14.09 7.03 6.53
C THR A 266 12.62 7.17 6.97
N PRO A 267 12.10 6.27 7.82
CA PRO A 267 10.74 6.40 8.35
C PRO A 267 10.52 7.62 9.27
N GLU A 268 11.58 8.16 9.88
CA GLU A 268 11.51 9.33 10.77
C GLU A 268 11.54 10.65 10.03
N ASP A 269 12.05 10.64 8.80
CA ASP A 269 12.15 11.85 8.00
C ASP A 269 10.75 12.35 7.61
N ASP A 270 10.59 13.67 7.63
CA ASP A 270 9.39 14.32 7.13
C ASP A 270 9.49 14.54 5.60
N ASP A 271 8.58 13.91 4.87
CA ASP A 271 8.55 13.97 3.41
C ASP A 271 8.38 15.42 2.90
N VAL A 272 7.67 16.30 3.62
CA VAL A 272 7.49 17.72 3.27
C VAL A 272 8.82 18.45 3.34
N ASP A 273 9.56 18.29 4.45
CA ASP A 273 10.85 18.95 4.65
C ASP A 273 11.88 18.51 3.60
N ILE A 274 11.94 17.21 3.29
CA ILE A 274 12.84 16.69 2.25
C ILE A 274 12.50 17.27 0.89
N ILE A 275 11.23 17.27 0.50
CA ILE A 275 10.77 17.74 -0.81
C ILE A 275 10.98 19.25 -0.93
N PHE A 276 10.60 20.03 0.10
CA PHE A 276 10.82 21.48 0.13
C PHE A 276 12.30 21.80 0.07
N GLY A 277 13.12 21.16 0.91
CA GLY A 277 14.57 21.33 0.91
C GLY A 277 15.18 21.05 -0.45
N THR A 278 14.79 19.95 -1.11
CA THR A 278 15.27 19.54 -2.43
C THR A 278 14.97 20.60 -3.50
N ILE A 279 13.73 21.07 -3.57
CA ILE A 279 13.30 22.06 -4.58
C ILE A 279 13.88 23.46 -4.29
N ILE A 280 13.88 23.89 -3.02
CA ILE A 280 14.43 25.18 -2.61
C ILE A 280 15.93 25.24 -2.93
N ASN A 281 16.68 24.18 -2.62
CA ASN A 281 18.10 24.09 -2.93
C ASN A 281 18.36 24.16 -4.44
N TYR A 282 17.58 23.43 -5.25
CA TYR A 282 17.68 23.51 -6.71
C TYR A 282 17.46 24.94 -7.20
N ILE A 283 16.39 25.60 -6.74
CA ILE A 283 16.01 26.94 -7.19
C ILE A 283 17.11 27.96 -6.86
N PHE A 284 17.75 27.87 -5.69
CA PHE A 284 18.85 28.76 -5.34
C PHE A 284 20.11 28.51 -6.17
N GLN A 285 20.40 27.27 -6.53
CA GLN A 285 21.60 26.92 -7.30
C GLN A 285 21.45 27.15 -8.80
N LYS A 286 20.25 26.90 -9.35
CA LYS A 286 20.00 26.81 -10.79
C LYS A 286 18.94 27.76 -11.30
N GLY A 287 18.13 28.37 -10.43
CA GLY A 287 16.99 29.21 -10.82
C GLY A 287 15.65 28.45 -10.84
N LYS A 288 14.55 29.17 -11.07
CA LYS A 288 13.20 28.60 -11.07
C LYS A 288 12.96 27.76 -12.33
N PRO A 289 12.63 26.46 -12.22
CA PRO A 289 12.28 25.65 -13.36
C PRO A 289 11.00 26.16 -14.04
N LYS A 290 10.80 25.77 -15.29
CA LYS A 290 9.54 26.02 -15.99
C LYS A 290 8.42 25.18 -15.40
N GLN A 291 8.70 23.91 -15.12
CA GLN A 291 7.71 22.94 -14.66
C GLN A 291 8.35 21.89 -13.76
N ILE A 292 7.57 21.39 -12.80
CA ILE A 292 7.88 20.21 -12.00
C ILE A 292 6.81 19.14 -12.30
N VAL A 293 7.26 17.92 -12.59
CA VAL A 293 6.42 16.74 -12.78
C VAL A 293 6.60 15.84 -11.55
N VAL A 294 5.49 15.46 -10.93
CA VAL A 294 5.47 14.61 -9.74
C VAL A 294 4.63 13.37 -9.97
N ARG A 295 4.88 12.28 -9.23
CA ARG A 295 4.27 10.98 -9.54
C ARG A 295 2.77 10.93 -9.25
N ASP A 296 2.40 11.32 -8.04
CA ASP A 296 1.08 11.07 -7.48
C ASP A 296 0.50 12.29 -6.77
N THR A 297 -0.76 12.16 -6.37
CA THR A 297 -1.53 13.22 -5.70
C THR A 297 -0.91 13.62 -4.35
N TYR A 298 -0.21 12.70 -3.66
CA TYR A 298 0.45 12.99 -2.40
C TYR A 298 1.65 13.92 -2.58
N ILE A 299 2.56 13.60 -3.51
CA ILE A 299 3.71 14.47 -3.81
C ILE A 299 3.23 15.81 -4.41
N LEU A 300 2.16 15.78 -5.21
CA LEU A 300 1.52 17.00 -5.71
C LEU A 300 1.01 17.88 -4.57
N SER A 301 0.32 17.32 -3.57
CA SER A 301 -0.26 18.11 -2.48
C SER A 301 0.82 18.81 -1.65
N ILE A 302 1.99 18.20 -1.52
CA ILE A 302 3.15 18.79 -0.83
C ILE A 302 3.59 20.07 -1.55
N LEU A 303 3.75 20.04 -2.87
CA LEU A 303 4.37 21.14 -3.62
C LEU A 303 3.39 22.16 -4.21
N ILE A 304 2.10 21.85 -4.31
CA ILE A 304 1.14 22.65 -5.08
C ILE A 304 1.05 24.11 -4.60
N ASP A 305 1.04 24.32 -3.28
CA ASP A 305 0.97 25.67 -2.72
C ASP A 305 2.28 26.43 -2.91
N LEU A 306 3.43 25.82 -2.61
CA LEU A 306 4.74 26.43 -2.84
C LEU A 306 4.93 26.84 -4.31
N CYS A 307 4.61 25.95 -5.25
CA CYS A 307 4.73 26.20 -6.69
C CYS A 307 3.83 27.35 -7.14
N LYS A 308 2.57 27.38 -6.67
CA LYS A 308 1.63 28.48 -6.89
C LYS A 308 2.18 29.80 -6.35
N GLN A 309 2.73 29.79 -5.14
CA GLN A 309 3.28 30.99 -4.52
C GLN A 309 4.43 31.59 -5.33
N ILE A 310 5.34 30.77 -5.89
CA ILE A 310 6.55 31.25 -6.58
C ILE A 310 6.46 31.28 -8.11
N GLY A 311 5.31 30.85 -8.66
CA GLY A 311 4.98 30.91 -10.08
C GLY A 311 5.70 29.85 -10.92
N ILE A 312 5.67 28.60 -10.45
CA ILE A 312 6.17 27.40 -11.16
C ILE A 312 4.98 26.50 -11.49
N ASP A 313 4.93 25.98 -12.71
CA ASP A 313 3.91 25.01 -13.11
C ASP A 313 4.22 23.65 -12.47
N ILE A 314 3.21 22.98 -11.92
CA ILE A 314 3.35 21.62 -11.40
C ILE A 314 2.27 20.73 -12.01
N VAL A 315 2.66 19.53 -12.44
CA VAL A 315 1.76 18.54 -13.03
C VAL A 315 2.02 17.15 -12.47
N GLN A 316 0.98 16.33 -12.44
CA GLN A 316 1.07 14.94 -12.02
C GLN A 316 1.22 14.02 -13.23
N SER A 317 2.09 13.02 -13.14
CA SER A 317 2.21 11.93 -14.11
C SER A 317 2.69 10.66 -13.43
N GLY A 318 1.98 9.54 -13.60
CA GLY A 318 2.38 8.26 -13.02
C GLY A 318 3.74 7.75 -13.51
N LYS A 319 4.18 8.20 -14.70
CA LYS A 319 5.49 7.88 -15.30
C LYS A 319 6.42 9.08 -15.21
N LEU A 320 7.56 8.89 -14.58
CA LEU A 320 8.63 9.88 -14.48
C LEU A 320 9.84 9.28 -15.17
N LYS A 321 10.00 9.55 -16.48
CA LYS A 321 10.87 8.76 -17.36
C LYS A 321 12.32 8.71 -16.86
N GLY A 322 12.86 9.84 -16.43
CA GLY A 322 14.23 9.91 -15.94
C GLY A 322 14.41 9.20 -14.61
N ILE A 323 13.43 9.30 -13.70
CA ILE A 323 13.46 8.57 -12.42
C ILE A 323 13.27 7.07 -12.65
N ASP A 324 12.31 6.68 -13.48
CA ASP A 324 11.97 5.28 -13.75
C ASP A 324 13.17 4.55 -14.42
N GLU A 325 13.82 5.17 -15.41
CA GLU A 325 15.04 4.63 -16.03
C GLU A 325 16.21 4.49 -15.04
N PHE A 326 16.38 5.48 -14.14
CA PHE A 326 17.38 5.39 -13.09
C PHE A 326 17.15 4.18 -12.17
N LEU A 327 15.90 3.98 -11.73
CA LEU A 327 15.54 2.86 -10.86
C LEU A 327 15.69 1.51 -11.56
N GLU A 328 15.27 1.40 -12.82
CA GLU A 328 15.47 0.19 -13.63
C GLU A 328 16.95 -0.18 -13.73
N SER A 329 17.82 0.81 -14.01
CA SER A 329 19.27 0.57 -14.05
C SER A 329 19.80 0.08 -12.70
N PHE A 330 19.32 0.63 -11.58
CA PHE A 330 19.71 0.22 -10.25
C PHE A 330 19.35 -1.26 -9.98
N TYR A 331 18.23 -1.74 -10.52
CA TYR A 331 17.81 -3.14 -10.38
C TYR A 331 18.64 -4.10 -11.23
N GLU A 332 18.97 -3.73 -12.46
CA GLU A 332 19.79 -4.57 -13.35
C GLU A 332 21.20 -4.82 -12.79
N TYR A 333 21.82 -3.81 -12.17
CA TYR A 333 23.14 -3.94 -11.56
C TYR A 333 23.17 -4.84 -10.32
N ARG A 334 22.02 -5.11 -9.67
CA ARG A 334 21.93 -6.00 -8.50
C ARG A 334 21.76 -7.48 -8.85
N ILE A 335 21.38 -7.78 -10.10
CA ILE A 335 21.15 -9.16 -10.57
C ILE A 335 22.46 -9.78 -11.11
N LYS A 336 23.48 -8.96 -11.37
CA LYS A 336 24.86 -9.39 -11.66
C LYS A 336 25.68 -9.47 -10.38
#